data_AF-A0A6A6CGV0-F1
#
_entry.id   AF-A0A6A6CGV0-F1
#
_cell.length_a   1.000
_cell.length_b   1.000
_cell.length_c   1.000
_cell.angle_alpha   90.00
_cell.angle_beta   90.00
_cell.angle_gamma   90.00
#
_symmetry.space_group_name_H-M   'P 1'
#
loop_
_entity.id
_entity.type
_entity.pdbx_description
1 polymer ?
#
loop_
_entity_poly.entity_id
_entity_poly.type
_entity_poly.pdbx_seq_one_letter_code
_entity_poly.pdbx_strand_id
1 'polypeptide(L)'
;MAEIAAAEEQLGFEPEPPALNYSLWDRKWYIALFWGLILIDVIAQPIALYFGLWYGTDLSPNVVFSIITAALGGVSIFEYFIRFWRLWKKNSTCRVIGARRMYLDWFHWNFSLGWIIIMIELIVGTVPEHPPIRLLAMPLASMLYAFGTELLIVDALRYFEVPAPVRISSIPKGAQLRPAIYSIIEDIVAVDGSGGTAFREALNKRYEASHVFRAMLRRLGAFWAFGCEAMAVLTTILVFTIQHEAAYCVGWSIPFIWAAVWTLVTYFYVKRKLREEQKAWADEIAEKQGAIALQNTASE
;
A
#
# COMPACT_ATOMS: atom_id res chain seq x y z
N MET A 1 -33.42 -20.67 5.93
CA MET A 1 -33.27 -19.81 4.74
C MET A 1 -34.37 -18.76 4.68
N ALA A 2 -35.66 -19.14 4.64
CA ALA A 2 -36.76 -18.18 4.64
C ALA A 2 -36.88 -17.34 5.94
N GLU A 3 -36.66 -17.94 7.12
CA GLU A 3 -36.65 -17.19 8.40
C GLU A 3 -35.45 -16.24 8.54
N ILE A 4 -34.28 -16.61 8.01
CA ILE A 4 -33.10 -15.74 8.01
C ILE A 4 -33.35 -14.54 7.09
N ALA A 5 -33.90 -14.79 5.90
CA ALA A 5 -34.25 -13.72 4.95
C ALA A 5 -35.34 -12.78 5.52
N ALA A 6 -36.33 -13.30 6.25
CA ALA A 6 -37.36 -12.49 6.90
C ALA A 6 -36.81 -11.66 8.08
N ALA A 7 -35.86 -12.21 8.85
CA ALA A 7 -35.17 -11.48 9.91
C ALA A 7 -34.21 -10.41 9.35
N GLU A 8 -33.53 -10.69 8.23
CA GLU A 8 -32.70 -9.73 7.48
C GLU A 8 -33.54 -8.56 6.95
N GLU A 9 -34.74 -8.85 6.44
CA GLU A 9 -35.69 -7.85 5.93
C GLU A 9 -36.28 -6.98 7.06
N GLN A 10 -36.50 -7.54 8.25
CA GLN A 10 -36.99 -6.79 9.43
C GLN A 10 -35.91 -5.95 10.13
N LEU A 11 -34.64 -6.39 10.12
CA LEU A 11 -33.53 -5.67 10.78
C LEU A 11 -32.82 -4.66 9.86
N GLY A 12 -32.91 -4.85 8.54
CA GLY A 12 -32.13 -4.07 7.56
C GLY A 12 -30.61 -4.18 7.75
N PHE A 13 -30.14 -5.22 8.46
CA PHE A 13 -28.75 -5.40 8.88
C PHE A 13 -28.33 -6.86 8.73
N GLU A 14 -27.17 -7.10 8.11
CA GLU A 14 -26.58 -8.44 8.00
C GLU A 14 -26.11 -8.94 9.38
N PRO A 15 -26.22 -10.25 9.68
CA PRO A 15 -25.86 -10.82 10.98
C PRO A 15 -24.37 -10.67 11.34
N GLU A 16 -23.51 -10.48 10.33
CA GLU A 16 -22.09 -10.25 10.48
C GLU A 16 -21.65 -9.03 9.66
N PRO A 17 -20.51 -8.38 9.99
CA PRO A 17 -19.95 -7.34 9.15
C PRO A 17 -19.69 -7.86 7.73
N PRO A 18 -19.93 -7.04 6.67
CA PRO A 18 -19.72 -7.48 5.30
C PRO A 18 -18.33 -8.10 5.08
N ALA A 19 -18.32 -9.33 4.58
CA ALA A 19 -17.11 -10.09 4.37
C ALA A 19 -16.27 -9.51 3.23
N LEU A 20 -14.94 -9.50 3.38
CA LEU A 20 -14.02 -9.10 2.31
C LEU A 20 -13.82 -10.19 1.26
N ASN A 21 -14.28 -11.42 1.53
CA ASN A 21 -14.17 -12.59 0.65
C ASN A 21 -12.74 -12.80 0.09
N TYR A 22 -11.73 -12.50 0.91
CA TYR A 22 -10.33 -12.55 0.52
C TYR A 22 -9.44 -12.95 1.70
N SER A 23 -8.53 -13.89 1.45
CA SER A 23 -7.58 -14.41 2.45
C SER A 23 -6.14 -14.28 1.94
N LEU A 24 -5.31 -13.63 2.75
CA LEU A 24 -3.85 -13.56 2.53
C LEU A 24 -3.16 -14.89 2.83
N TRP A 25 -3.74 -15.70 3.71
CA TRP A 25 -3.13 -16.97 4.13
C TRP A 25 -3.04 -17.97 2.98
N ASP A 26 -4.06 -17.97 2.12
CA ASP A 26 -4.12 -18.85 0.94
C ASP A 26 -3.02 -18.50 -0.07
N ARG A 27 -2.47 -17.29 0.00
CA ARG A 27 -1.45 -16.73 -0.91
C ARG A 27 -0.08 -16.58 -0.24
N LYS A 28 0.11 -17.10 0.98
CA LYS A 28 1.33 -16.88 1.78
C LYS A 28 2.63 -17.23 1.05
N TRP A 29 2.63 -18.29 0.25
CA TRP A 29 3.83 -18.71 -0.50
C TRP A 29 4.14 -17.77 -1.66
N TYR A 30 3.12 -17.28 -2.37
CA TYR A 30 3.30 -16.27 -3.40
C TYR A 30 3.82 -14.96 -2.80
N ILE A 31 3.24 -14.52 -1.68
CA ILE A 31 3.69 -13.34 -0.94
C ILE A 31 5.15 -13.51 -0.47
N ALA A 32 5.48 -14.66 0.12
CA ALA A 32 6.83 -14.94 0.60
C ALA A 32 7.86 -14.97 -0.55
N LEU A 33 7.53 -15.62 -1.67
CA LEU A 33 8.38 -15.66 -2.84
C LEU A 33 8.57 -14.27 -3.46
N PHE A 34 7.48 -13.51 -3.62
CA PHE A 34 7.53 -12.15 -4.16
C PHE A 34 8.42 -11.24 -3.31
N TRP A 35 8.19 -11.17 -2.00
CA TRP A 35 9.01 -10.36 -1.11
C TRP A 35 10.45 -10.88 -1.02
N GLY A 36 10.67 -12.19 -1.09
CA GLY A 36 12.02 -12.76 -1.17
C GLY A 36 12.78 -12.28 -2.40
N LEU A 37 12.14 -12.28 -3.56
CA LEU A 37 12.73 -11.75 -4.80
C LEU A 37 13.00 -10.24 -4.71
N ILE A 38 12.10 -9.46 -4.12
CA ILE A 38 12.30 -8.02 -3.90
C ILE A 38 13.49 -7.75 -2.97
N LEU A 39 13.63 -8.49 -1.86
CA LEU A 39 14.76 -8.32 -0.95
C LEU A 39 16.10 -8.66 -1.63
N ILE A 40 16.11 -9.66 -2.52
CA ILE A 40 17.30 -9.98 -3.32
C ILE A 40 17.59 -8.85 -4.31
N ASP A 41 16.62 -8.45 -5.12
CA ASP A 41 16.75 -7.47 -6.21
C ASP A 41 17.11 -6.07 -5.69
N VAL A 42 16.54 -5.66 -4.56
CA VAL A 42 16.63 -4.29 -4.05
C VAL A 42 17.67 -4.12 -2.94
N ILE A 43 17.95 -5.15 -2.14
CA ILE A 43 18.93 -5.04 -1.02
C ILE A 43 20.18 -5.85 -1.32
N ALA A 44 20.04 -7.18 -1.46
CA ALA A 44 21.19 -8.06 -1.50
C ALA A 44 22.04 -7.82 -2.74
N GLN A 45 21.40 -7.69 -3.91
CA GLN A 45 22.08 -7.53 -5.19
C GLN A 45 22.85 -6.20 -5.28
N PRO A 46 22.28 -5.01 -4.98
CA PRO A 46 23.03 -3.75 -5.09
C PRO A 46 24.22 -3.70 -4.13
N ILE A 47 24.05 -4.17 -2.89
CA ILE A 47 25.13 -4.24 -1.90
C ILE A 47 26.21 -5.23 -2.33
N ALA A 48 25.83 -6.44 -2.76
CA ALA A 48 26.78 -7.45 -3.21
C ALA A 48 27.55 -7.01 -4.46
N LEU A 49 26.87 -6.40 -5.43
CA LEU A 49 27.50 -5.85 -6.63
C LEU A 49 28.42 -4.68 -6.29
N TYR A 50 28.02 -3.80 -5.37
CA TYR A 50 28.89 -2.72 -4.88
C TYR A 50 30.19 -3.26 -4.33
N PHE A 51 30.16 -4.08 -3.28
CA PHE A 51 31.40 -4.58 -2.69
C PHE A 51 32.17 -5.52 -3.62
N GLY A 52 31.48 -6.35 -4.39
CA GLY A 52 32.10 -7.29 -5.32
C GLY A 52 32.84 -6.59 -6.47
N LEU A 53 32.23 -5.57 -7.08
CA LEU A 53 32.85 -4.85 -8.20
C LEU A 53 33.85 -3.80 -7.69
N TRP A 54 33.53 -3.08 -6.61
CA TRP A 54 34.38 -2.03 -6.07
C TRP A 54 35.72 -2.53 -5.54
N TYR A 55 35.72 -3.71 -4.89
CA TYR A 55 36.93 -4.30 -4.31
C TYR A 55 37.51 -5.47 -5.11
N GLY A 56 36.72 -6.08 -6.00
CA GLY A 56 37.14 -7.25 -6.77
C GLY A 56 37.60 -6.94 -8.20
N THR A 57 37.54 -5.68 -8.65
CA THR A 57 37.89 -5.30 -10.02
C THR A 57 38.57 -3.93 -10.08
N ASP A 58 39.20 -3.61 -11.22
CA ASP A 58 39.78 -2.29 -11.50
C ASP A 58 38.82 -1.37 -12.29
N LEU A 59 37.51 -1.63 -12.20
CA LEU A 59 36.50 -0.81 -12.87
C LEU A 59 36.46 0.60 -12.27
N SER A 60 36.22 1.60 -13.10
CA SER A 60 36.03 2.96 -12.59
C SER A 60 34.77 3.04 -11.72
N PRO A 61 34.73 3.93 -10.70
CA PRO A 61 33.55 4.11 -9.84
C PRO A 61 32.25 4.32 -10.61
N ASN A 62 32.31 5.11 -11.69
CA ASN A 62 31.20 5.34 -12.60
C ASN A 62 30.66 4.04 -13.22
N VAL A 63 31.54 3.17 -13.71
CA VAL A 63 31.16 1.89 -14.32
C VAL A 63 30.56 0.95 -13.28
N VAL A 64 31.14 0.89 -12.08
CA VAL A 64 30.60 0.07 -10.97
C VAL A 64 29.15 0.45 -10.68
N PHE A 65 28.88 1.74 -10.45
CA PHE A 65 27.51 2.17 -10.16
C PHE A 65 26.57 2.10 -11.35
N SER A 66 27.07 2.25 -12.59
CA SER A 66 26.26 2.02 -13.79
C SER A 66 25.80 0.57 -13.91
N ILE A 67 26.67 -0.40 -13.61
CA ILE A 67 26.30 -1.83 -13.58
C ILE A 67 25.26 -2.09 -12.50
N ILE A 68 25.46 -1.55 -11.30
CA ILE A 68 24.51 -1.70 -10.19
C ILE A 68 23.13 -1.14 -10.57
N THR A 69 23.08 0.09 -11.09
CA THR A 69 21.84 0.75 -11.51
C THR A 69 21.14 -0.02 -12.63
N ALA A 70 21.88 -0.57 -13.59
CA ALA A 70 21.31 -1.37 -14.69
C ALA A 70 20.77 -2.73 -14.21
N ALA A 71 21.38 -3.33 -13.19
CA ALA A 71 20.93 -4.59 -12.62
C ALA A 71 19.72 -4.41 -11.68
N LEU A 72 19.55 -3.22 -11.10
CA LEU A 72 18.57 -2.95 -10.07
C LEU A 72 17.14 -2.92 -10.60
N GLY A 73 16.23 -3.52 -9.81
CA GLY A 73 14.80 -3.31 -9.96
C GLY A 73 14.15 -4.22 -10.99
N GLY A 74 14.82 -5.29 -11.42
CA GLY A 74 14.28 -6.22 -12.42
C GLY A 74 12.93 -6.83 -11.99
N VAL A 75 12.80 -7.20 -10.72
CA VAL A 75 11.56 -7.79 -10.17
C VAL A 75 10.45 -6.74 -10.15
N SER A 76 10.77 -5.54 -9.68
CA SER A 76 9.82 -4.45 -9.54
C SER A 76 9.35 -3.89 -10.89
N ILE A 77 10.25 -3.79 -11.88
CA ILE A 77 9.93 -3.40 -13.25
C ILE A 77 9.04 -4.47 -13.91
N PHE A 78 9.39 -5.75 -13.74
CA PHE A 78 8.59 -6.84 -14.28
C PHE A 78 7.16 -6.83 -13.70
N GLU A 79 7.03 -6.66 -12.38
CA GLU A 79 5.72 -6.56 -11.74
C GLU A 79 4.96 -5.30 -12.18
N TYR A 80 5.64 -4.17 -12.38
CA TYR A 80 5.03 -2.96 -12.94
C TYR A 80 4.35 -3.24 -14.29
N PHE A 81 5.03 -3.95 -15.19
CA PHE A 81 4.47 -4.31 -16.50
C PHE A 81 3.35 -5.36 -16.40
N ILE A 82 3.47 -6.34 -15.51
CA ILE A 82 2.38 -7.29 -15.23
C ILE A 82 1.14 -6.54 -14.73
N ARG A 83 1.31 -5.64 -13.76
CA ARG A 83 0.24 -4.82 -13.20
C ARG A 83 -0.43 -3.99 -14.28
N PHE A 84 0.36 -3.30 -15.10
CA PHE A 84 -0.13 -2.54 -16.25
C PHE A 84 -0.95 -3.42 -17.21
N TRP A 85 -0.42 -4.59 -17.59
CA TRP A 85 -1.11 -5.52 -18.47
C TRP A 85 -2.42 -6.05 -17.87
N ARG A 86 -2.43 -6.38 -16.58
CA ARG A 86 -3.62 -6.85 -15.85
C ARG A 86 -4.73 -5.79 -15.87
N LEU A 87 -4.40 -4.51 -15.71
CA LEU A 87 -5.36 -3.40 -15.79
C LEU A 87 -5.84 -3.13 -17.24
N TRP A 88 -4.89 -3.14 -18.19
CA TRP A 88 -5.12 -2.71 -19.56
C TRP A 88 -5.81 -3.75 -20.45
N LYS A 89 -5.66 -5.06 -20.19
CA LYS A 89 -6.28 -6.11 -21.04
C LYS A 89 -7.79 -5.94 -21.17
N LYS A 90 -8.35 -6.26 -22.35
CA LYS A 90 -9.77 -6.00 -22.68
C LYS A 90 -10.73 -6.54 -21.62
N ASN A 91 -10.56 -7.81 -21.25
CA ASN A 91 -11.36 -8.52 -20.25
C ASN A 91 -10.69 -8.52 -18.87
N SER A 92 -10.23 -7.35 -18.41
CA SER A 92 -9.63 -7.24 -17.07
C SER A 92 -10.68 -7.47 -15.99
N THR A 93 -10.40 -8.41 -15.09
CA THR A 93 -11.21 -8.73 -13.91
C THR A 93 -10.80 -7.92 -12.68
N CYS A 94 -9.82 -7.02 -12.82
CA CYS A 94 -9.25 -6.23 -11.74
C CYS A 94 -9.20 -4.74 -12.10
N ARG A 95 -10.08 -4.28 -13.00
CA ARG A 95 -10.18 -2.86 -13.34
C ARG A 95 -10.96 -2.10 -12.27
N VAL A 96 -10.54 -0.86 -12.02
CA VAL A 96 -11.23 0.09 -11.16
C VAL A 96 -12.71 0.20 -11.52
N ILE A 97 -13.57 0.27 -10.50
CA ILE A 97 -15.03 0.32 -10.68
C ILE A 97 -15.41 1.58 -11.47
N GLY A 98 -16.20 1.39 -12.54
CA GLY A 98 -16.67 2.48 -13.39
C GLY A 98 -15.58 3.19 -14.21
N ALA A 99 -14.39 2.61 -14.37
CA ALA A 99 -13.29 3.19 -15.14
C ALA A 99 -13.22 2.65 -16.58
N ARG A 100 -12.79 3.48 -17.53
CA ARG A 100 -12.53 3.05 -18.92
C ARG A 100 -11.25 2.21 -18.98
N ARG A 101 -11.06 1.43 -20.05
CA ARG A 101 -9.90 0.55 -20.27
C ARG A 101 -8.53 1.23 -20.07
N MET A 102 -8.42 2.51 -20.43
CA MET A 102 -7.16 3.27 -20.36
C MET A 102 -6.88 3.88 -18.99
N TYR A 103 -7.81 3.78 -18.03
CA TYR A 103 -7.57 4.28 -16.68
C TYR A 103 -6.80 3.24 -15.87
N LEU A 104 -5.62 3.65 -15.42
CA LEU A 104 -4.84 2.95 -14.41
C LEU A 104 -5.35 3.35 -13.03
N ASP A 105 -5.08 2.51 -12.04
CA ASP A 105 -5.45 2.79 -10.65
C ASP A 105 -4.49 3.76 -9.97
N TRP A 106 -4.91 4.28 -8.82
CA TRP A 106 -4.20 5.31 -8.07
C TRP A 106 -2.84 4.82 -7.61
N PHE A 107 -2.76 3.59 -7.08
CA PHE A 107 -1.48 2.99 -6.70
C PHE A 107 -0.51 2.90 -7.88
N HIS A 108 -0.98 2.51 -9.07
CA HIS A 108 -0.10 2.45 -10.25
C HIS A 108 0.49 3.82 -10.58
N TRP A 109 -0.31 4.90 -10.56
CA TRP A 109 0.21 6.25 -10.80
C TRP A 109 1.21 6.73 -9.74
N ASN A 110 0.92 6.48 -8.45
CA ASN A 110 1.84 6.84 -7.39
C ASN A 110 3.14 6.03 -7.46
N PHE A 111 3.02 4.75 -7.78
CA PHE A 111 4.16 3.88 -7.98
C PHE A 111 4.99 4.33 -9.19
N SER A 112 4.36 4.76 -10.29
CA SER A 112 5.07 5.37 -11.43
C SER A 112 5.81 6.64 -11.03
N LEU A 113 5.19 7.53 -10.23
CA LEU A 113 5.82 8.76 -9.77
C LEU A 113 7.06 8.46 -8.90
N GLY A 114 6.93 7.56 -7.93
CA GLY A 114 8.05 7.11 -7.10
C GLY A 114 9.18 6.50 -7.93
N TRP A 115 8.83 5.68 -8.94
CA TRP A 115 9.80 5.11 -9.88
C TRP A 115 10.53 6.16 -10.70
N ILE A 116 9.82 7.17 -11.21
CA ILE A 116 10.44 8.26 -11.97
C ILE A 116 11.45 9.02 -11.10
N ILE A 117 11.11 9.30 -9.83
CA ILE A 117 12.01 9.94 -8.87
C ILE A 117 13.28 9.10 -8.69
N ILE A 118 13.14 7.81 -8.40
CA ILE A 118 14.27 6.88 -8.25
C ILE A 118 15.12 6.81 -9.52
N MET A 119 14.49 6.71 -10.69
CA MET A 119 15.21 6.65 -11.95
C MET A 119 16.06 7.89 -12.18
N ILE A 120 15.49 9.08 -11.95
CA ILE A 120 16.23 10.34 -12.07
C ILE A 120 17.40 10.36 -11.08
N GLU A 121 17.14 9.99 -9.83
CA GLU A 121 18.14 9.97 -8.77
C GLU A 121 19.32 9.05 -9.09
N LEU A 122 19.05 7.82 -9.51
CA LEU A 122 20.07 6.84 -9.89
C LEU A 122 20.81 7.28 -11.15
N ILE A 123 20.11 7.69 -12.21
CA ILE A 123 20.75 8.12 -13.46
C ILE A 123 21.65 9.31 -13.17
N VAL A 124 21.14 10.38 -12.56
CA VAL A 124 21.92 11.59 -12.24
C VAL A 124 23.08 11.27 -11.29
N GLY A 125 22.85 10.41 -10.29
CA GLY A 125 23.89 9.98 -9.37
C GLY A 125 25.00 9.16 -10.04
N THR A 126 24.68 8.43 -11.11
CA THR A 126 25.66 7.63 -11.85
C THR A 126 26.42 8.38 -12.94
N VAL A 127 25.95 9.54 -13.42
CA VAL A 127 26.61 10.27 -14.52
C VAL A 127 28.05 10.75 -14.20
N PRO A 128 28.37 11.27 -13.00
CA PRO A 128 29.71 11.77 -12.70
C PRO A 128 30.81 10.70 -12.74
N GLU A 129 32.04 11.09 -13.09
CA GLU A 129 33.22 10.20 -13.05
C GLU A 129 33.49 9.65 -11.64
N HIS A 130 33.19 10.48 -10.62
CA HIS A 130 33.17 10.10 -9.21
C HIS A 130 31.74 10.20 -8.68
N PRO A 131 30.93 9.14 -8.79
CA PRO A 131 29.54 9.15 -8.34
C PRO A 131 29.40 9.50 -6.86
N PRO A 132 28.48 10.41 -6.49
CA PRO A 132 28.17 10.68 -5.10
C PRO A 132 27.43 9.49 -4.47
N ILE A 133 28.16 8.61 -3.78
CA ILE A 133 27.63 7.39 -3.13
C ILE A 133 26.42 7.69 -2.23
N ARG A 134 26.43 8.84 -1.54
CA ARG A 134 25.32 9.26 -0.67
C ARG A 134 24.02 9.48 -1.46
N LEU A 135 24.09 10.06 -2.65
CA LEU A 135 22.91 10.20 -3.51
C LEU A 135 22.45 8.81 -3.99
N LEU A 136 23.37 7.91 -4.33
CA LEU A 136 23.03 6.54 -4.74
C LEU A 136 22.54 5.64 -3.60
N ALA A 137 22.50 6.14 -2.37
CA ALA A 137 21.96 5.48 -1.18
C ALA A 137 20.57 6.00 -0.80
N MET A 138 20.08 7.05 -1.45
CA MET A 138 18.79 7.68 -1.17
C MET A 138 17.54 7.03 -1.83
N PRO A 139 17.58 6.09 -2.80
CA PRO A 139 16.37 5.71 -3.54
C PRO A 139 15.21 5.21 -2.69
N LEU A 140 15.49 4.42 -1.66
CA LEU A 140 14.45 3.92 -0.75
C LEU A 140 13.88 5.03 0.13
N ALA A 141 14.70 6.00 0.55
CA ALA A 141 14.23 7.17 1.28
C ALA A 141 13.34 8.05 0.39
N SER A 142 13.74 8.27 -0.87
CA SER A 142 12.93 8.99 -1.86
C SER A 142 11.60 8.31 -2.14
N MET A 143 11.56 6.98 -2.19
CA MET A 143 10.30 6.24 -2.32
C MET A 143 9.39 6.45 -1.10
N LEU A 144 9.97 6.42 0.11
CA LEU A 144 9.23 6.67 1.34
C LEU A 144 8.69 8.12 1.40
N TYR A 145 9.47 9.11 0.95
CA TYR A 145 8.98 10.48 0.81
C TYR A 145 7.81 10.55 -0.19
N ALA A 146 7.94 9.92 -1.36
CA ALA A 146 6.89 9.96 -2.38
C ALA A 146 5.56 9.39 -1.85
N PHE A 147 5.58 8.19 -1.26
CA PHE A 147 4.38 7.57 -0.70
C PHE A 147 3.90 8.25 0.59
N GLY A 148 4.80 8.65 1.48
CA GLY A 148 4.45 9.34 2.73
C GLY A 148 3.75 10.67 2.46
N THR A 149 4.31 11.48 1.56
CA THR A 149 3.77 12.78 1.21
C THR A 149 2.44 12.64 0.47
N GLU A 150 2.30 11.68 -0.44
CA GLU A 150 1.03 11.40 -1.11
C GLU A 150 -0.07 11.04 -0.12
N LEU A 151 0.20 10.10 0.79
CA LEU A 151 -0.73 9.70 1.83
C LEU A 151 -1.17 10.90 2.68
N LEU A 152 -0.22 11.76 3.08
CA LEU A 152 -0.50 12.98 3.85
C LEU A 152 -1.34 13.97 3.07
N ILE A 153 -1.04 14.21 1.79
CA ILE A 153 -1.80 15.15 0.94
C ILE A 153 -3.24 14.67 0.82
N VAL A 154 -3.46 13.41 0.44
CA VAL A 154 -4.82 12.87 0.26
C VAL A 154 -5.59 12.86 1.59
N ASP A 155 -4.94 12.50 2.70
CA ASP A 155 -5.57 12.53 4.02
C ASP A 155 -5.85 13.95 4.53
N ALA A 156 -5.02 14.93 4.18
CA ALA A 156 -5.26 16.34 4.47
C ALA A 156 -6.46 16.87 3.67
N LEU A 157 -6.51 16.61 2.36
CA LEU A 157 -7.66 16.97 1.52
C LEU A 157 -8.96 16.35 2.05
N ARG A 158 -8.90 15.07 2.45
CA ARG A 158 -10.03 14.39 3.10
C ARG A 158 -10.45 15.08 4.40
N TYR A 159 -9.49 15.45 5.26
CA TYR A 159 -9.75 16.10 6.54
C TYR A 159 -10.44 17.46 6.38
N PHE A 160 -10.02 18.24 5.37
CA PHE A 160 -10.64 19.53 5.03
C PHE A 160 -11.88 19.40 4.14
N GLU A 161 -12.41 18.19 3.96
CA GLU A 161 -13.60 17.91 3.15
C GLU A 161 -13.50 18.44 1.71
N VAL A 162 -12.28 18.48 1.17
CA VAL A 162 -12.04 18.86 -0.22
C VAL A 162 -12.46 17.69 -1.10
N PRO A 163 -13.41 17.89 -2.04
CA PRO A 163 -13.84 16.84 -2.95
C PRO A 163 -12.68 16.35 -3.83
N ALA A 164 -12.72 15.09 -4.25
CA ALA A 164 -11.67 14.48 -5.05
C ALA A 164 -11.40 15.29 -6.34
N PRO A 165 -10.21 15.91 -6.49
CA PRO A 165 -9.92 16.79 -7.63
C PRO A 165 -9.83 16.02 -8.95
N VAL A 166 -9.40 14.76 -8.84
CA VAL A 166 -9.34 13.77 -9.91
C VAL A 166 -9.92 12.45 -9.40
N ARG A 167 -10.13 11.49 -10.29
CA ARG A 167 -10.53 10.14 -9.88
C ARG A 167 -9.37 9.47 -9.13
N ILE A 168 -9.65 8.96 -7.95
CA ILE A 168 -8.70 8.19 -7.12
C ILE A 168 -9.24 6.76 -7.04
N SER A 169 -8.79 5.91 -7.94
CA SER A 169 -9.30 4.54 -8.10
C SER A 169 -10.82 4.51 -8.16
N SER A 170 -11.49 3.76 -7.27
CA SER A 170 -12.96 3.64 -7.29
C SER A 170 -13.68 4.89 -6.79
N ILE A 171 -12.95 5.91 -6.30
CA ILE A 171 -13.51 7.21 -5.89
C ILE A 171 -13.61 8.12 -7.13
N PRO A 172 -14.82 8.44 -7.60
CA PRO A 172 -14.99 9.31 -8.77
C PRO A 172 -14.60 10.76 -8.43
N LYS A 173 -14.24 11.52 -9.48
CA LYS A 173 -13.98 12.96 -9.36
C LYS A 173 -15.20 13.67 -8.74
N GLY A 174 -14.95 14.54 -7.76
CA GLY A 174 -15.99 15.29 -7.05
C GLY A 174 -16.66 14.55 -5.89
N ALA A 175 -16.35 13.26 -5.66
CA ALA A 175 -16.80 12.56 -4.46
C ALA A 175 -15.93 12.90 -3.25
N GLN A 176 -16.48 12.71 -2.05
CA GLN A 176 -15.71 12.85 -0.82
C GLN A 176 -14.60 11.81 -0.75
N LEU A 177 -13.39 12.25 -0.41
CA LEU A 177 -12.22 11.39 -0.32
C LEU A 177 -12.38 10.35 0.81
N ARG A 178 -11.79 9.19 0.61
CA ARG A 178 -11.57 8.17 1.64
C ARG A 178 -10.15 8.29 2.16
N PRO A 179 -9.81 7.67 3.30
CA PRO A 179 -8.43 7.60 3.76
C PRO A 179 -7.52 7.11 2.64
N ALA A 180 -6.37 7.73 2.43
CA ALA A 180 -5.48 7.44 1.31
C ALA A 180 -5.07 5.96 1.27
N ILE A 181 -4.90 5.35 2.44
CA ILE A 181 -4.62 3.90 2.55
C ILE A 181 -5.73 3.01 1.97
N TYR A 182 -6.97 3.50 1.87
CA TYR A 182 -8.08 2.77 1.25
C TYR A 182 -7.78 2.46 -0.21
N SER A 183 -7.34 3.45 -1.01
CA SER A 183 -7.05 3.23 -2.43
C SER A 183 -5.84 2.32 -2.60
N ILE A 184 -4.82 2.44 -1.75
CA ILE A 184 -3.65 1.54 -1.77
C ILE A 184 -4.07 0.08 -1.52
N ILE A 185 -4.87 -0.18 -0.49
CA ILE A 185 -5.36 -1.53 -0.18
C ILE A 185 -6.23 -2.05 -1.32
N GLU A 186 -7.17 -1.24 -1.79
CA GLU A 186 -8.05 -1.57 -2.90
C GLU A 186 -7.25 -2.03 -4.13
N ASP A 187 -6.23 -1.26 -4.49
CA ASP A 187 -5.49 -1.42 -5.74
C ASP A 187 -4.46 -2.55 -5.68
N ILE A 188 -3.73 -2.69 -4.57
CA ILE A 188 -2.76 -3.79 -4.41
C ILE A 188 -3.48 -5.13 -4.34
N VAL A 189 -4.54 -5.23 -3.52
CA VAL A 189 -5.24 -6.50 -3.36
C VAL A 189 -6.01 -6.88 -4.61
N ALA A 190 -6.66 -5.91 -5.28
CA ALA A 190 -7.41 -6.21 -6.49
C ALA A 190 -6.51 -6.68 -7.64
N VAL A 191 -5.33 -6.06 -7.82
CA VAL A 191 -4.48 -6.31 -9.00
C VAL A 191 -3.36 -7.29 -8.70
N ASP A 192 -2.52 -7.04 -7.70
CA ASP A 192 -1.35 -7.89 -7.38
C ASP A 192 -1.81 -9.13 -6.60
N GLY A 193 -2.68 -8.92 -5.61
CA GLY A 193 -3.29 -9.98 -4.79
C GLY A 193 -4.31 -10.85 -5.52
N SER A 194 -4.67 -10.48 -6.76
CA SER A 194 -5.68 -11.19 -7.57
C SER A 194 -7.07 -11.24 -6.91
N GLY A 195 -7.42 -10.24 -6.09
CA GLY A 195 -8.77 -10.08 -5.51
C GLY A 195 -9.80 -9.57 -6.52
N GLY A 196 -9.35 -8.93 -7.60
CA GLY A 196 -10.21 -8.45 -8.68
C GLY A 196 -11.23 -7.39 -8.26
N THR A 197 -12.22 -7.17 -9.13
CA THR A 197 -13.34 -6.24 -8.88
C THR A 197 -14.19 -6.67 -7.70
N ALA A 198 -14.36 -7.98 -7.47
CA ALA A 198 -15.11 -8.51 -6.34
C ALA A 198 -14.53 -8.04 -4.99
N PHE A 199 -13.20 -8.00 -4.85
CA PHE A 199 -12.59 -7.45 -3.64
C PHE A 199 -12.86 -5.94 -3.49
N ARG A 200 -12.82 -5.17 -4.58
CA ARG A 200 -13.12 -3.73 -4.53
C ARG A 200 -14.55 -3.47 -4.05
N GLU A 201 -15.50 -4.22 -4.57
CA GLU A 201 -16.92 -4.14 -4.17
C GLU A 201 -17.11 -4.53 -2.70
N ALA A 202 -16.49 -5.63 -2.27
CA ALA A 202 -16.56 -6.09 -0.88
C ALA A 202 -15.91 -5.09 0.09
N LEU A 203 -14.75 -4.52 -0.28
CA LEU A 203 -14.08 -3.47 0.49
C LEU A 203 -14.94 -2.21 0.58
N ASN A 204 -15.58 -1.81 -0.52
CA ASN A 204 -16.49 -0.68 -0.56
C ASN A 204 -17.69 -0.89 0.39
N LYS A 205 -18.34 -2.05 0.28
CA LYS A 205 -19.50 -2.42 1.10
C LYS A 205 -19.16 -2.39 2.60
N ARG A 206 -18.03 -3.01 2.99
CA ARG A 206 -17.60 -3.02 4.40
C ARG A 206 -17.22 -1.64 4.89
N TYR A 207 -16.54 -0.84 4.07
CA TYR A 207 -16.19 0.53 4.40
C TYR A 207 -17.43 1.39 4.66
N GLU A 208 -18.44 1.29 3.81
CA GLU A 208 -19.68 2.06 3.98
C GLU A 208 -20.48 1.61 5.20
N ALA A 209 -20.53 0.30 5.44
CA ALA A 209 -21.33 -0.29 6.52
C ALA A 209 -20.72 -0.11 7.92
N SER A 210 -19.39 -0.23 8.07
CA SER A 210 -18.74 -0.31 9.38
C SER A 210 -17.99 0.97 9.75
N HIS A 211 -18.49 1.69 10.75
CA HIS A 211 -17.81 2.89 11.27
C HIS A 211 -16.48 2.54 11.96
N VAL A 212 -16.39 1.38 12.62
CA VAL A 212 -15.17 0.85 13.24
C VAL A 212 -14.09 0.59 12.19
N PHE A 213 -14.47 -0.03 11.07
CA PHE A 213 -13.55 -0.31 9.95
C PHE A 213 -13.03 0.99 9.32
N ARG A 214 -13.90 1.98 9.10
CA ARG A 214 -13.50 3.31 8.62
C ARG A 214 -12.51 4.00 9.56
N ALA A 215 -12.80 3.98 10.86
CA ALA A 215 -11.92 4.57 11.87
C ALA A 215 -10.57 3.84 11.95
N MET A 216 -10.55 2.52 11.79
CA MET A 216 -9.33 1.73 11.71
C MET A 216 -8.48 2.17 10.52
N LEU A 217 -9.06 2.27 9.32
CA LEU A 217 -8.34 2.70 8.11
C LEU A 217 -7.81 4.12 8.22
N ARG A 218 -8.56 5.07 8.80
CA ARG A 218 -8.06 6.43 9.08
C ARG A 218 -6.79 6.42 9.94
N ARG A 219 -6.80 5.65 11.02
CA ARG A 219 -5.66 5.55 11.94
C ARG A 219 -4.46 4.88 11.27
N LEU A 220 -4.70 3.86 10.46
CA LEU A 220 -3.65 3.20 9.69
C LEU A 220 -3.06 4.12 8.62
N GLY A 221 -3.88 4.91 7.94
CA GLY A 221 -3.42 5.93 6.99
C GLY A 221 -2.43 6.88 7.65
N ALA A 222 -2.81 7.49 8.77
CA ALA A 222 -1.90 8.35 9.53
C ALA A 222 -0.64 7.61 10.02
N PHE A 223 -0.78 6.40 10.56
CA PHE A 223 0.34 5.60 11.07
C PHE A 223 1.40 5.30 9.99
N TRP A 224 0.96 4.94 8.78
CA TRP A 224 1.85 4.68 7.66
C TRP A 224 2.39 5.97 7.04
N ALA A 225 1.57 7.01 6.91
CA ALA A 225 2.00 8.30 6.34
C ALA A 225 3.12 8.94 7.17
N PHE A 226 2.89 9.12 8.48
CA PHE A 226 3.92 9.66 9.39
C PHE A 226 5.10 8.71 9.56
N GLY A 227 4.87 7.39 9.53
CA GLY A 227 5.92 6.40 9.59
C GLY A 227 6.88 6.49 8.40
N CYS A 228 6.34 6.59 7.18
CA CYS A 228 7.11 6.75 5.95
C CYS A 228 7.96 8.02 6.01
N GLU A 229 7.37 9.17 6.36
CA GLU A 229 8.08 10.44 6.46
C GLU A 229 9.19 10.41 7.52
N ALA A 230 8.88 9.90 8.72
CA ALA A 230 9.86 9.80 9.80
C ALA A 230 11.03 8.89 9.41
N MET A 231 10.76 7.76 8.76
CA MET A 231 11.79 6.85 8.29
C MET A 231 12.57 7.41 7.11
N ALA A 232 11.93 8.15 6.20
CA ALA A 232 12.61 8.84 5.11
C ALA A 232 13.59 9.88 5.65
N VAL A 233 13.16 10.70 6.61
CA VAL A 233 14.01 11.70 7.30
C VAL A 233 15.17 11.03 8.04
N LEU A 234 14.89 9.99 8.83
CA LEU A 234 15.95 9.27 9.55
C LEU A 234 16.96 8.63 8.60
N THR A 235 16.50 7.98 7.52
CA THR A 235 17.40 7.39 6.51
C THR A 235 18.25 8.47 5.86
N THR A 236 17.64 9.60 5.50
CA THR A 236 18.36 10.75 4.92
C THR A 236 19.45 11.25 5.86
N ILE A 237 19.11 11.48 7.14
CA ILE A 237 20.09 11.92 8.14
C ILE A 237 21.26 10.93 8.23
N LEU A 238 20.97 9.64 8.33
CA LEU A 238 22.02 8.61 8.40
C LEU A 238 22.88 8.62 7.14
N VAL A 239 22.26 8.62 5.96
CA VAL A 239 22.95 8.63 4.66
C VAL A 239 23.89 9.83 4.51
N PHE A 240 23.58 10.99 5.10
CA PHE A 240 24.43 12.19 5.00
C PHE A 240 25.41 12.39 6.17
N THR A 241 25.26 11.65 7.27
CA THR A 241 26.09 11.87 8.48
C THR A 241 27.13 10.78 8.73
N ILE A 242 26.89 9.53 8.31
CA ILE A 242 27.81 8.42 8.58
C ILE A 242 28.85 8.25 7.45
N GLN A 243 29.78 7.29 7.60
CA GLN A 243 30.77 6.97 6.56
C GLN A 243 30.07 6.49 5.27
N HIS A 244 30.67 6.74 4.10
CA HIS A 244 30.03 6.61 2.80
C HIS A 244 29.55 5.19 2.45
N GLU A 245 30.29 4.13 2.81
CA GLU A 245 29.86 2.74 2.56
C GLU A 245 28.79 2.29 3.54
N ALA A 246 28.93 2.68 4.82
CA ALA A 246 27.91 2.46 5.82
C ALA A 246 26.61 3.16 5.39
N ALA A 247 26.69 4.38 4.86
CA ALA A 247 25.55 5.12 4.31
C ALA A 247 24.90 4.36 3.16
N TYR A 248 25.69 3.79 2.25
CA TYR A 248 25.18 2.95 1.17
C TYR A 248 24.40 1.74 1.69
N CYS A 249 25.00 0.96 2.59
CA CYS A 249 24.34 -0.21 3.18
C CYS A 249 23.07 0.15 3.95
N VAL A 250 23.14 1.22 4.75
CA VAL A 250 22.01 1.72 5.55
C VAL A 250 20.87 2.20 4.66
N GLY A 251 21.18 2.98 3.63
CA GLY A 251 20.20 3.52 2.68
C GLY A 251 19.39 2.42 1.99
N TRP A 252 20.03 1.31 1.62
CA TRP A 252 19.38 0.16 0.97
C TRP A 252 18.71 -0.83 1.93
N SER A 253 19.07 -0.86 3.21
CA SER A 253 18.58 -1.89 4.15
C SER A 253 17.57 -1.38 5.18
N ILE A 254 17.80 -0.21 5.79
CA ILE A 254 17.01 0.26 6.94
C ILE A 254 15.53 0.45 6.60
N PRO A 255 15.14 1.06 5.46
CA PRO A 255 13.74 1.19 5.07
C PRO A 255 12.98 -0.15 5.02
N PHE A 256 13.62 -1.23 4.59
CA PHE A 256 12.99 -2.56 4.57
C PHE A 256 12.87 -3.18 5.96
N ILE A 257 13.89 -3.02 6.81
CA ILE A 257 13.82 -3.46 8.21
C ILE A 257 12.67 -2.74 8.92
N TRP A 258 12.58 -1.42 8.73
CA TRP A 258 11.47 -0.61 9.24
C TRP A 258 10.12 -1.10 8.70
N ALA A 259 9.99 -1.30 7.39
CA ALA A 259 8.75 -1.76 6.77
C ALA A 259 8.30 -3.13 7.30
N ALA A 260 9.24 -4.05 7.57
CA ALA A 260 8.95 -5.35 8.17
C ALA A 260 8.37 -5.19 9.59
N VAL A 261 9.01 -4.36 10.43
CA VAL A 261 8.52 -4.06 11.79
C VAL A 261 7.14 -3.38 11.73
N TRP A 262 6.97 -2.37 10.88
CA TRP A 262 5.70 -1.65 10.72
C TRP A 262 4.57 -2.55 10.22
N THR A 263 4.88 -3.50 9.34
CA THR A 263 3.93 -4.50 8.86
C THR A 263 3.48 -5.43 9.99
N LEU A 264 4.40 -5.89 10.85
CA LEU A 264 4.06 -6.73 12.00
C LEU A 264 3.17 -5.98 13.01
N VAL A 265 3.51 -4.72 13.32
CA VAL A 265 2.67 -3.87 14.19
C VAL A 265 1.28 -3.68 13.59
N THR A 266 1.20 -3.40 12.28
CA THR A 266 -0.06 -3.27 11.54
C THR A 266 -0.88 -4.55 11.61
N TYR A 267 -0.26 -5.72 11.42
CA TYR A 267 -0.94 -7.02 11.47
C TYR A 267 -1.65 -7.23 12.81
N PHE A 268 -0.94 -7.03 13.93
CA PHE A 268 -1.53 -7.20 15.25
C PHE A 268 -2.63 -6.16 15.54
N TYR A 269 -2.41 -4.91 15.14
CA TYR A 269 -3.39 -3.84 15.31
C TYR A 269 -4.68 -4.12 14.53
N VAL A 270 -4.58 -4.47 13.24
CA VAL A 270 -5.71 -4.82 12.38
C VAL A 270 -6.46 -6.02 12.95
N LYS A 271 -5.74 -7.10 13.30
CA LYS A 271 -6.37 -8.29 13.89
C LYS A 271 -7.18 -7.98 15.15
N ARG A 272 -6.66 -7.09 16.01
CA ARG A 272 -7.40 -6.61 17.18
C ARG A 272 -8.63 -5.81 16.78
N LYS A 273 -8.51 -4.85 15.86
CA LYS A 273 -9.61 -3.97 15.45
C LYS A 273 -10.72 -4.69 14.70
N LEU A 274 -10.40 -5.71 13.91
CA LEU A 274 -11.42 -6.55 13.27
C LEU A 274 -12.22 -7.38 14.29
N ARG A 275 -11.60 -7.81 15.40
CA ARG A 275 -12.32 -8.46 16.52
C ARG A 275 -13.20 -7.46 17.28
N GLU A 276 -12.71 -6.25 17.49
CA GLU A 276 -13.51 -5.17 18.08
C GLU A 276 -14.72 -4.82 17.20
N GLU A 277 -14.53 -4.76 15.88
CA GLU A 277 -15.60 -4.56 14.91
C GLU A 277 -16.66 -5.66 15.00
N GLN A 278 -16.26 -6.94 15.05
CA GLN A 278 -17.21 -8.05 15.18
C GLN A 278 -18.06 -7.95 16.46
N LYS A 279 -17.45 -7.55 17.58
CA LYS A 279 -18.18 -7.36 18.84
C LYS A 279 -19.14 -6.18 18.76
N ALA A 280 -18.66 -5.02 18.31
CA ALA A 280 -19.49 -3.83 18.15
C ALA A 280 -20.67 -4.09 17.21
N TRP A 281 -20.46 -4.87 16.16
CA TRP A 281 -21.53 -5.27 15.23
C TRP A 281 -22.59 -6.14 15.91
N ALA A 282 -22.18 -7.13 16.70
CA ALA A 282 -23.10 -7.99 17.43
C ALA A 282 -23.92 -7.19 18.47
N ASP A 283 -23.28 -6.24 19.16
CA ASP A 283 -23.94 -5.37 20.13
C ASP A 283 -24.98 -4.45 19.44
N GLU A 284 -24.65 -3.85 18.30
CA GLU A 284 -25.57 -3.02 17.50
C GLU A 284 -26.79 -3.81 17.01
N ILE A 285 -26.62 -5.08 16.61
CA ILE A 285 -27.73 -5.95 16.21
C ILE A 285 -28.63 -6.25 17.42
N ALA A 286 -28.05 -6.62 18.56
CA ALA A 286 -28.81 -6.93 19.77
C ALA A 286 -29.63 -5.72 20.25
N GLU A 287 -29.07 -4.52 20.19
CA GLU A 287 -29.76 -3.27 20.54
C GLU A 287 -30.96 -3.02 19.62
N LYS A 288 -30.78 -3.16 18.29
CA LYS A 288 -31.87 -3.00 17.32
C LYS A 288 -32.97 -4.04 17.50
N GLN A 289 -32.60 -5.30 17.74
CA GLN A 289 -33.55 -6.37 18.03
C GLN A 289 -34.38 -6.06 19.28
N GLY A 290 -33.73 -5.58 20.35
CA GLY A 290 -34.41 -5.14 21.57
C GLY A 290 -35.36 -3.96 21.33
N ALA A 291 -34.95 -2.96 20.54
CA ALA A 291 -35.79 -1.82 20.20
C ALA A 291 -37.04 -2.21 19.39
N ILE A 292 -36.91 -3.12 18.42
CA ILE A 292 -38.04 -3.65 17.63
C ILE A 292 -39.01 -4.42 18.54
N ALA A 293 -38.51 -5.25 19.45
CA ALA A 293 -39.35 -6.00 20.39
C ALA A 293 -40.15 -5.06 21.32
N LEU A 294 -39.53 -3.97 21.79
CA LEU A 294 -40.20 -2.94 22.60
C LEU A 294 -41.26 -2.17 21.80
N GLN A 295 -41.02 -1.88 20.52
CA GLN A 295 -42.02 -1.22 19.67
C GLN A 295 -43.26 -2.10 19.43
N ASN A 296 -43.05 -3.38 19.15
CA ASN A 296 -44.15 -4.32 18.89
C ASN A 296 -45.02 -4.53 20.14
N THR A 297 -44.41 -4.59 21.32
CA THR A 297 -45.15 -4.72 22.60
C THR A 297 -45.87 -3.44 23.02
N ALA A 298 -45.44 -2.27 22.56
CA ALA A 298 -46.12 -1.00 22.83
C ALA A 298 -47.30 -0.71 21.87
N SER A 299 -47.41 -1.47 20.78
CA SER A 299 -48.49 -1.35 19.78
C SER A 299 -49.65 -2.33 19.97
N GLU A 300 -49.53 -3.28 20.91
CA GLU A 300 -50.59 -4.19 21.37
C GLU A 300 -51.32 -3.62 22.59
#